data_AF-K0RLF0-F1
#
_entry.id   AF-K0RLF0-F1
#
_cell.length_a   1.000
_cell.length_b   1.000
_cell.length_c   1.000
_cell.angle_alpha   90.00
_cell.angle_beta   90.00
_cell.angle_gamma   90.00
#
_symmetry.space_group_name_H-M   'P 1'
#
loop_
_entity.id
_entity.type
_entity.pdbx_description
1 polymer ?
#
loop_
_entity_poly.entity_id
_entity_poly.type
_entity_poly.pdbx_seq_one_letter_code
_entity_poly.pdbx_strand_id
1 'polypeptide(L)'
;MNTAVVTEQTCGICLEDSKDPLDLPCGHSFCGGCLDEWRSRYGVEEEMRRKCPICRARIPPSREMVASLHSYRATKQRLENEGDTSSEGYHVTCSLLEEAEEDVGADWDGVTVLEDNNDKQTV
;
A
#
# COMPACT_ATOMS: atom_id res chain seq x y z
N MET A 1 28.79 11.17 26.87
CA MET A 1 27.69 10.24 27.14
C MET A 1 26.86 10.21 25.86
N ASN A 2 26.94 9.10 25.10
CA ASN A 2 26.24 8.94 23.83
C ASN A 2 24.76 9.20 24.00
N THR A 3 24.21 10.15 23.25
CA THR A 3 22.77 10.20 22.96
C THR A 3 22.62 9.89 21.49
N ALA A 4 22.83 8.61 21.17
CA ALA A 4 22.23 8.05 19.97
C ALA A 4 20.72 8.10 20.23
N VAL A 5 20.00 8.91 19.46
CA VAL A 5 18.54 8.87 19.43
C VAL A 5 18.18 7.53 18.80
N VAL A 6 17.97 6.51 19.62
CA VAL A 6 17.39 5.25 19.16
C VAL A 6 15.90 5.53 19.04
N THR A 7 15.43 5.72 17.81
CA THR A 7 14.00 5.65 17.53
C THR A 7 13.58 4.19 17.59
N GLU A 8 13.45 3.65 18.80
CA GLU A 8 12.88 2.31 19.05
C GLU A 8 11.37 2.37 18.72
N GLN A 9 11.03 2.39 17.44
CA GLN A 9 9.65 2.23 17.00
C GLN A 9 9.31 0.75 17.09
N THR A 10 8.67 0.33 18.17
CA THR A 10 8.17 -1.04 18.32
C THR A 10 7.02 -1.28 17.34
N CYS A 11 7.09 -2.36 16.57
CA CYS A 11 6.05 -2.73 15.62
C CYS A 11 4.76 -3.12 16.36
N GLY A 12 3.63 -2.52 15.99
CA GLY A 12 2.33 -2.81 16.60
C GLY A 12 1.74 -4.20 16.31
N ILE A 13 2.40 -5.01 15.46
CA ILE A 13 1.98 -6.39 15.11
C ILE A 13 2.91 -7.43 15.75
N CYS A 14 4.21 -7.40 15.45
CA CYS A 14 5.14 -8.40 15.97
C CYS A 14 5.72 -8.04 17.35
N LEU A 15 5.52 -6.81 17.82
CA LEU A 15 6.02 -6.29 19.09
C LEU A 15 7.56 -6.31 19.22
N GLU A 16 8.28 -6.45 18.11
CA GLU A 16 9.74 -6.33 18.02
C GLU A 16 10.13 -4.93 17.54
N ASP A 17 11.43 -4.63 17.58
CA ASP A 17 12.00 -3.45 16.92
C ASP A 17 11.64 -3.46 15.43
N SER A 18 11.06 -2.35 14.95
CA SER A 18 10.58 -2.28 13.57
C SER A 18 11.74 -2.35 12.59
N LYS A 19 11.67 -3.34 11.68
CA LYS A 19 12.50 -3.42 10.49
C LYS A 19 11.74 -2.74 9.37
N ASP A 20 12.30 -1.67 8.83
CA ASP A 20 11.63 -0.81 7.84
C ASP A 20 10.26 -0.32 8.34
N PRO A 21 10.24 0.52 9.40
CA PRO A 21 8.98 1.01 9.97
C PRO A 21 8.19 1.79 8.93
N LEU A 22 6.90 1.51 8.84
CA LEU A 22 5.92 2.33 8.15
C LEU A 22 5.12 3.11 9.18
N ASP A 23 5.26 4.43 9.16
CA ASP A 23 4.48 5.33 10.01
C ASP A 23 3.14 5.64 9.36
N LEU A 24 2.08 5.14 9.97
CA LEU A 24 0.74 5.44 9.48
C LEU A 24 0.34 6.87 9.87
N PRO A 25 -0.54 7.55 9.08
CA PRO A 25 -1.05 8.87 9.43
C PRO A 25 -1.77 8.94 10.79
N CYS A 26 -2.22 7.79 11.31
CA CYS A 26 -2.81 7.69 12.65
C CYS A 26 -1.78 7.63 13.80
N GLY A 27 -0.49 7.65 13.50
CA GLY A 27 0.61 7.65 14.46
C GLY A 27 1.07 6.27 14.94
N HIS A 28 0.55 5.18 14.37
CA HIS A 28 1.02 3.82 14.68
C HIS A 28 2.05 3.34 13.65
N SER A 29 3.05 2.59 14.13
CA SER A 29 4.17 2.09 13.32
C SER A 29 4.16 0.57 13.22
N PHE A 30 4.53 0.04 12.05
CA PHE A 30 4.60 -1.38 11.76
C PHE A 30 5.80 -1.70 10.88
N CYS A 31 6.37 -2.91 10.96
CA CYS A 31 7.27 -3.37 9.91
C CYS A 31 6.52 -3.43 8.57
N GLY A 32 7.17 -3.08 7.47
CA GLY A 32 6.58 -3.21 6.12
C GLY A 32 5.98 -4.59 5.86
N GLY A 33 6.79 -5.64 6.06
CA GLY A 33 6.32 -7.03 5.88
C GLY A 33 5.19 -7.45 6.82
N CYS A 34 5.13 -6.91 8.05
CA CYS A 34 4.01 -7.20 8.96
C CYS A 34 2.72 -6.53 8.48
N LEU A 35 2.80 -5.30 7.97
CA LEU A 35 1.65 -4.58 7.46
C LEU A 35 1.13 -5.21 6.16
N ASP A 36 2.03 -5.66 5.29
CA ASP A 36 1.66 -6.32 4.04
C ASP A 36 1.01 -7.68 4.32
N GLU A 37 1.57 -8.46 5.25
CA GLU A 37 0.95 -9.72 5.68
C GLU A 37 -0.43 -9.49 6.32
N TRP A 38 -0.59 -8.42 7.11
CA TRP A 38 -1.90 -7.99 7.61
C TRP A 38 -2.87 -7.72 6.45
N ARG A 39 -2.46 -6.96 5.44
CA ARG A 39 -3.30 -6.68 4.26
C ARG A 39 -3.72 -7.95 3.54
N SER A 40 -2.81 -8.91 3.36
CA SER A 40 -3.10 -10.17 2.66
C SER A 40 -4.01 -11.12 3.47
N ARG A 41 -3.85 -11.20 4.80
CA ARG A 41 -4.60 -12.15 5.65
C ARG A 41 -6.08 -11.81 5.80
N TYR A 42 -6.46 -10.53 5.76
CA TYR A 42 -7.85 -10.09 5.94
C TYR A 42 -8.63 -9.91 4.63
N GLY A 43 -8.15 -10.48 3.51
CA GLY A 43 -8.77 -10.40 2.18
C GLY A 43 -10.19 -10.97 2.02
N VAL A 44 -10.86 -11.36 3.11
CA VAL A 44 -12.28 -11.77 3.12
C VAL A 44 -13.21 -10.62 3.55
N GLU A 45 -12.69 -9.64 4.30
CA GLU A 45 -13.38 -8.40 4.64
C GLU A 45 -12.53 -7.22 4.11
N GLU A 46 -12.70 -6.87 2.82
CA GLU A 46 -11.95 -5.84 2.08
C GLU A 46 -11.75 -4.49 2.81
N GLU A 47 -12.62 -4.18 3.76
CA GLU A 47 -12.55 -2.97 4.58
C GLU A 47 -11.46 -3.03 5.66
N MET A 48 -11.11 -4.21 6.18
CA MET A 48 -10.16 -4.34 7.30
C MET A 48 -8.70 -4.27 6.85
N ARG A 49 -8.38 -4.70 5.62
CA ARG A 49 -7.02 -4.60 5.07
C ARG A 49 -6.54 -3.14 4.92
N ARG A 50 -7.47 -2.20 4.74
CA ARG A 50 -7.19 -0.75 4.63
C ARG A 50 -7.32 -0.02 5.97
N LYS A 51 -7.39 -0.74 7.10
CA LYS A 51 -7.55 -0.18 8.44
C LYS A 51 -6.39 -0.55 9.35
N CYS A 52 -5.94 0.43 10.13
CA CYS A 52 -4.91 0.25 11.14
C CYS A 52 -5.29 -0.89 12.10
N PRO A 53 -4.41 -1.88 12.32
CA PRO A 53 -4.68 -3.00 13.24
C PRO A 53 -5.04 -2.56 14.67
N ILE A 54 -4.57 -1.38 15.08
CA ILE A 54 -4.74 -0.87 16.44
C ILE A 54 -6.00 0.00 16.57
N CYS A 55 -6.09 1.07 15.78
CA CYS A 55 -7.15 2.08 15.95
C CYS A 55 -8.20 2.08 14.83
N ARG A 56 -8.04 1.24 13.81
CA ARG A 56 -8.93 1.12 12.65
C ARG A 56 -9.05 2.38 11.78
N ALA A 57 -8.17 3.36 11.99
CA ALA A 57 -8.02 4.49 11.07
C ALA A 57 -7.62 4.00 9.68
N ARG A 58 -8.01 4.73 8.63
CA ARG A 58 -7.65 4.38 7.25
C ARG A 58 -6.15 4.38 7.04
N ILE A 59 -5.66 3.40 6.29
CA ILE A 59 -4.28 3.29 5.84
C ILE A 59 -4.25 3.68 4.36
N PRO A 60 -3.43 4.66 3.94
CA PRO A 60 -3.20 4.94 2.53
C PRO A 60 -2.66 3.71 1.77
N PRO A 61 -2.85 3.64 0.44
CA PRO A 61 -2.20 2.62 -0.37
C PRO A 61 -0.67 2.78 -0.32
N SER A 62 0.06 1.68 -0.49
CA SER A 62 1.51 1.72 -0.64
C SER A 62 1.90 2.28 -2.02
N ARG A 63 3.16 2.69 -2.14
CA ARG A 63 3.72 3.13 -3.42
C ARG A 63 3.63 2.05 -4.50
N GLU A 64 3.80 0.78 -4.14
CA GLU A 64 3.69 -0.35 -5.06
C GLU A 64 2.25 -0.52 -5.58
N MET A 65 1.25 -0.45 -4.70
CA MET A 65 -0.17 -0.54 -5.09
C MET A 65 -0.53 0.56 -6.10
N VAL A 66 -0.09 1.80 -5.84
CA VAL A 66 -0.33 2.95 -6.72
C VAL A 66 0.43 2.80 -8.04
N ALA A 67 1.67 2.30 -8.02
CA ALA A 67 2.44 2.05 -9.24
C ALA A 67 1.78 1.00 -10.14
N SER A 68 1.31 -0.10 -9.57
CA SER A 68 0.55 -1.14 -10.30
C SER A 68 -0.73 -0.58 -10.91
N LEU A 69 -1.51 0.17 -10.12
CA LEU A 69 -2.73 0.83 -10.60
C LEU A 69 -2.46 1.73 -11.82
N HIS A 70 -1.44 2.59 -11.75
CA HIS A 70 -1.08 3.47 -12.86
C HIS A 70 -0.59 2.69 -14.09
N SER A 71 0.17 1.61 -13.89
CA SER A 71 0.64 0.75 -14.96
C SER A 71 -0.52 0.09 -15.73
N TYR A 72 -1.51 -0.45 -15.02
CA TYR A 72 -2.67 -1.07 -15.64
C TYR A 72 -3.56 -0.05 -16.34
N ARG A 73 -3.76 1.14 -15.76
CA ARG A 73 -4.48 2.25 -16.42
C ARG A 73 -3.81 2.66 -17.73
N ALA A 74 -2.49 2.83 -17.73
CA ALA A 74 -1.73 3.18 -18.93
C ALA A 74 -1.80 2.08 -19.99
N THR A 75 -1.72 0.82 -19.57
CA THR A 75 -1.82 -0.34 -20.47
C THR A 75 -3.20 -0.44 -21.11
N LYS A 76 -4.26 -0.32 -20.32
CA LYS A 76 -5.65 -0.31 -20.81
C LYS A 76 -5.87 0.81 -21.82
N GLN A 77 -5.45 2.03 -21.49
CA GLN A 77 -5.57 3.18 -22.39
C GLN A 77 -4.80 2.96 -23.71
N ARG A 78 -3.61 2.36 -23.67
CA ARG A 78 -2.86 2.02 -24.88
C ARG A 78 -3.62 1.03 -25.77
N LEU A 79 -4.17 -0.05 -25.21
CA LEU A 79 -4.93 -1.05 -25.96
C LEU A 79 -6.21 -0.46 -26.56
N GLU A 80 -6.93 0.40 -25.83
CA GLU A 80 -8.09 1.12 -26.32
C GLU A 80 -7.75 2.02 -27.52
N ASN A 81 -6.63 2.74 -27.45
CA ASN A 81 -6.15 3.59 -28.55
C ASN A 81 -5.74 2.77 -29.79
N GLU A 82 -5.25 1.55 -29.59
CA GLU A 82 -4.92 0.60 -30.65
C GLU A 82 -6.18 -0.10 -31.22
N GLY A 83 -7.35 0.08 -30.58
CA GLY A 83 -8.60 -0.59 -30.94
C GLY A 83 -8.67 -2.06 -30.49
N ASP A 84 -7.71 -2.49 -29.67
CA ASP A 84 -7.63 -3.87 -29.17
C ASP A 84 -8.43 -4.06 -27.88
N THR A 85 -9.76 -3.94 -27.97
CA THR A 85 -10.67 -4.02 -26.82
C THR A 85 -11.27 -5.42 -26.61
N SER A 86 -10.79 -6.41 -27.35
CA SER A 86 -11.31 -7.79 -27.31
C SER A 86 -10.23 -8.86 -27.19
N SER A 87 -8.95 -8.49 -27.15
CA SER A 87 -7.89 -9.47 -26.90
C SER A 87 -7.95 -10.00 -25.47
N GLU A 88 -7.39 -11.20 -25.29
CA GLU A 88 -7.11 -11.74 -23.97
C GLU A 88 -6.29 -10.76 -23.11
N GLY A 89 -5.32 -10.07 -23.72
CA GLY A 89 -4.52 -9.04 -23.06
C GLY A 89 -5.36 -7.89 -22.51
N TYR A 90 -6.36 -7.42 -23.26
CA TYR A 90 -7.30 -6.39 -22.79
C TYR A 90 -8.14 -6.88 -21.61
N HIS A 91 -8.71 -8.09 -21.72
CA HIS A 91 -9.53 -8.66 -20.64
C HIS A 91 -8.72 -8.88 -19.36
N VAL A 92 -7.51 -9.44 -19.46
CA VAL A 92 -6.59 -9.61 -18.32
C VAL A 92 -6.22 -8.25 -17.71
N THR A 93 -5.92 -7.24 -18.53
CA THR A 93 -5.62 -5.89 -18.04
C THR A 93 -6.81 -5.29 -17.30
N CYS A 94 -8.05 -5.50 -17.77
CA CYS A 94 -9.24 -5.02 -17.09
C CYS A 94 -9.45 -5.70 -15.73
N SER A 95 -9.26 -7.02 -15.64
CA SER A 95 -9.35 -7.75 -14.36
C SER A 95 -8.28 -7.30 -13.37
N LEU A 96 -7.02 -7.17 -13.80
CA LEU A 96 -5.94 -6.67 -12.94
C LEU A 96 -6.16 -5.21 -12.50
N LEU A 97 -6.76 -4.39 -13.37
CA LEU A 97 -7.12 -3.02 -13.01
C LEU A 97 -8.21 -3.00 -11.94
N GLU A 98 -9.25 -3.83 -12.08
CA GLU A 98 -10.32 -3.95 -11.09
C GLU A 98 -9.76 -4.39 -9.72
N GLU A 99 -8.89 -5.40 -9.70
CA GLU A 99 -8.19 -5.84 -8.48
C GLU A 99 -7.34 -4.71 -7.88
N ALA A 100 -6.58 -3.98 -8.69
CA ALA A 100 -5.76 -2.86 -8.21
C ALA A 100 -6.59 -1.68 -7.68
N GLU A 101 -7.76 -1.41 -8.27
CA GLU A 101 -8.69 -0.37 -7.83
C GLU A 101 -9.37 -0.75 -6.52
N GLU A 102 -9.77 -2.01 -6.38
CA GLU A 102 -10.22 -2.53 -5.09
C GLU A 102 -9.09 -2.38 -4.07
N ASP A 103 -7.87 -2.78 -4.45
CA ASP A 103 -6.72 -2.77 -3.56
C ASP A 103 -6.44 -1.40 -2.96
N VAL A 104 -6.35 -0.39 -3.83
CA VAL A 104 -6.16 1.01 -3.44
C VAL A 104 -7.37 1.55 -2.67
N GLY A 105 -8.56 1.09 -3.01
CA GLY A 105 -9.81 1.46 -2.37
C GLY A 105 -10.50 2.63 -3.06
N ALA A 106 -11.83 2.51 -3.20
CA ALA A 106 -12.67 3.51 -3.88
C ALA A 106 -12.65 4.92 -3.23
N ASP A 107 -12.19 5.03 -1.98
CA ASP A 107 -12.07 6.29 -1.22
C ASP A 107 -10.72 6.99 -1.38
N TRP A 108 -9.79 6.43 -2.15
CA TRP A 108 -8.49 7.03 -2.38
C TRP A 108 -8.61 8.34 -3.18
N ASP A 109 -7.90 9.38 -2.73
CA ASP A 109 -7.97 10.74 -3.28
C ASP A 109 -7.14 10.96 -4.56
N GLY A 110 -6.43 9.93 -5.02
CA GLY A 110 -5.58 9.99 -6.21
C GLY A 110 -4.16 10.50 -5.97
N VAL A 111 -3.81 10.90 -4.75
CA VAL A 111 -2.52 11.56 -4.45
C VAL A 111 -1.85 11.01 -3.19
N THR A 112 -2.60 10.61 -2.17
CA THR A 112 -2.05 10.21 -0.89
C THR A 112 -1.43 8.81 -0.96
N VAL A 113 -0.12 8.70 -0.72
CA VAL A 113 0.61 7.42 -0.72
C VAL A 113 1.28 7.24 0.65
N LEU A 114 1.33 6.00 1.14
CA LEU A 114 2.11 5.68 2.33
C LEU A 114 3.60 5.77 2.00
N GLU A 115 4.31 6.66 2.69
CA GLU A 115 5.76 6.83 2.56
C GLU A 115 6.50 5.80 3.42
N ASP A 116 7.58 5.25 2.89
CA ASP A 116 8.48 4.38 3.64
C ASP A 116 9.45 5.27 4.43
N ASN A 117 9.72 4.94 5.70
CA ASN A 117 10.62 5.75 6.53
C ASN A 117 12.10 5.68 6.13
N ASN A 118 12.46 4.91 5.10
CA ASN A 118 13.84 4.70 4.69
C ASN A 118 14.49 5.96 4.07
N ASP A 119 13.69 6.93 3.63
CA ASP A 119 14.17 8.21 3.06
C ASP A 119 14.59 9.24 4.13
N LYS A 120 14.42 8.96 5.43
CA LYS A 120 14.78 9.90 6.52
C LYS A 120 16.21 9.83 7.02
N GLN A 121 17.09 9.02 6.40
CA GLN A 121 18.48 8.90 6.85
C GLN A 121 19.47 9.57 5.88
N THR A 122 19.35 10.89 5.68
CA THR A 122 20.43 11.72 5.12
C THR A 122 20.50 13.09 5.83
N VAL A 123 21.08 13.13 7.03
CA VAL A 123 21.73 14.34 7.60
C VAL A 123 22.99 13.92 8.34
#